data_AF-A0A397ME01-F1
#
_entry.id   AF-A0A397ME01-F1
#
_cell.length_a   1.000
_cell.length_b   1.000
_cell.length_c   1.000
_cell.angle_alpha   90.00
_cell.angle_beta   90.00
_cell.angle_gamma   90.00
#
_symmetry.space_group_name_H-M   'P 1'
#
loop_
_entity.id
_entity.type
_entity.pdbx_description
1 polymer ?
#
loop_
_entity_poly.entity_id
_entity_poly.type
_entity_poly.pdbx_seq_one_letter_code
_entity_poly.pdbx_strand_id
1 'polypeptide(L)'
;MRWPWSAAPIPRLDDAQADVLLQDLLSRDGTRITDAARTVARLFSAPSLDALAAYAELIEQRCQGVALGGMLISNQAHLKAALRRLHYWHAREGCLCALNPGYPFFDPRRLVEQGQMQLRSVEEAEDGWGDCHIVTCEQCGQHWRAIDREYHYPWWEWIAA
;
A
#
# COMPACT_ATOMS: atom_id res chain seq x y z
N MET A 1 5.81 33.79 -14.94
CA MET A 1 4.67 34.14 -14.07
C MET A 1 4.35 32.92 -13.20
N ARG A 2 4.57 32.99 -11.88
CA ARG A 2 4.18 31.93 -10.94
C ARG A 2 2.82 32.33 -10.36
N TRP A 3 1.77 31.61 -10.74
CA TRP A 3 0.43 31.83 -10.19
C TRP A 3 0.43 31.38 -8.72
N PRO A 4 0.00 32.20 -7.76
CA PRO A 4 -0.12 31.76 -6.38
C PRO A 4 -1.32 30.84 -6.33
N TRP A 5 -1.09 29.53 -6.19
CA TRP A 5 -2.14 28.67 -5.68
C TRP A 5 -2.38 29.16 -4.26
N SER A 6 -3.40 29.99 -4.05
CA SER A 6 -4.07 30.05 -2.75
C SER A 6 -4.37 28.60 -2.40
N ALA A 7 -3.63 28.05 -1.45
CA ALA A 7 -3.76 26.65 -1.08
C ALA A 7 -5.17 26.47 -0.54
N ALA A 8 -6.07 25.95 -1.39
CA ALA A 8 -7.38 25.51 -0.93
C ALA A 8 -7.16 24.67 0.33
N PRO A 9 -7.95 24.91 1.40
CA PRO A 9 -7.82 24.16 2.64
C PRO A 9 -7.83 22.66 2.35
N ILE A 10 -6.99 21.91 3.06
CA ILE A 10 -7.01 20.46 2.96
C ILE A 10 -8.39 19.99 3.45
N PRO A 11 -9.12 19.16 2.68
CA PRO A 11 -10.41 18.61 3.09
C PRO A 11 -10.29 17.86 4.43
N ARG A 12 -11.34 17.90 5.24
CA ARG A 12 -11.47 17.08 6.45
C ARG A 12 -12.42 15.93 6.19
N LEU A 13 -12.11 14.77 6.74
CA LEU A 13 -12.91 13.55 6.59
C LEU A 13 -13.54 13.15 7.92
N ASP A 14 -14.72 12.53 7.87
CA ASP A 14 -15.41 12.04 9.07
C ASP A 14 -14.74 10.78 9.65
N ASP A 15 -14.15 9.94 8.80
CA ASP A 15 -13.34 8.81 9.24
C ASP A 15 -11.98 9.31 9.78
N ALA A 16 -11.78 9.18 11.09
CA ALA A 16 -10.61 9.77 11.76
C ALA A 16 -9.26 9.23 11.24
N GLN A 17 -9.20 7.95 10.85
CA GLN A 17 -7.98 7.37 10.28
C GLN A 17 -7.71 7.95 8.89
N ALA A 18 -8.72 7.96 8.02
CA ALA A 18 -8.63 8.56 6.69
C ALA A 18 -8.27 10.04 6.76
N ASP A 19 -8.84 10.79 7.70
CA ASP A 19 -8.57 12.22 7.88
C ASP A 19 -7.10 12.47 8.18
N VAL A 20 -6.53 11.77 9.17
CA VAL A 20 -5.09 11.87 9.51
C VAL A 20 -4.21 11.51 8.32
N LEU A 21 -4.52 10.40 7.64
CA LEU A 21 -3.76 9.96 6.46
C LEU A 21 -3.83 10.98 5.33
N LEU A 22 -5.00 11.59 5.09
CA LEU A 22 -5.17 12.64 4.08
C LEU A 22 -4.36 13.90 4.43
N GLN A 23 -4.40 14.34 5.71
CA GLN A 23 -3.59 15.49 6.14
C GLN A 23 -2.09 15.24 5.93
N ASP A 24 -1.60 14.04 6.24
CA ASP A 24 -0.19 13.67 6.07
C ASP A 24 0.21 13.58 4.60
N LEU A 25 -0.62 12.96 3.74
CA LEU A 25 -0.36 12.85 2.30
C LEU A 25 -0.37 14.21 1.60
N LEU A 26 -1.13 15.19 2.11
CA LEU A 26 -1.22 16.53 1.53
C LEU A 26 -0.30 17.57 2.20
N SER A 27 0.53 17.14 3.16
CA SER A 27 1.35 18.01 4.01
C SER A 27 2.55 18.68 3.32
N ARG A 28 2.98 18.17 2.16
CA ARG A 28 4.27 18.49 1.49
C ARG A 28 5.52 18.10 2.30
N ASP A 29 5.36 17.44 3.45
CA ASP A 29 6.46 16.87 4.23
C ASP A 29 6.76 15.45 3.73
N GLY A 30 7.98 15.23 3.22
CA GLY A 30 8.36 13.96 2.60
C GLY A 30 8.32 12.76 3.55
N THR A 31 8.59 12.97 4.84
CA THR A 31 8.53 11.91 5.86
C THR A 31 7.09 11.54 6.15
N ARG A 32 6.24 12.54 6.42
CA ARG A 32 4.80 12.32 6.67
C ARG A 32 4.11 11.67 5.48
N ILE A 33 4.40 12.13 4.26
CA ILE A 33 3.89 11.52 3.02
C ILE A 33 4.32 10.05 2.93
N THR A 34 5.60 9.76 3.19
CA THR A 34 6.12 8.39 3.10
C THR A 34 5.45 7.46 4.10
N ASP A 35 5.30 7.89 5.35
CA ASP A 35 4.71 7.07 6.42
C ASP A 35 3.21 6.85 6.21
N ALA A 36 2.47 7.89 5.80
CA ALA A 36 1.07 7.76 5.43
C ALA A 36 0.90 6.86 4.19
N ALA A 37 1.75 7.00 3.17
CA ALA A 37 1.71 6.15 1.99
C ALA A 37 1.98 4.68 2.34
N ARG A 38 2.93 4.36 3.23
CA ARG A 38 3.16 2.99 3.72
C ARG A 38 1.94 2.42 4.43
N THR A 39 1.20 3.27 5.13
CA THR A 39 -0.03 2.89 5.84
C THR A 39 -1.17 2.63 4.86
N VAL A 40 -1.45 3.58 3.96
CA VAL A 40 -2.47 3.43 2.91
C VAL A 40 -2.19 2.23 2.01
N ALA A 41 -0.94 2.03 1.61
CA ALA A 41 -0.53 0.90 0.79
C ALA A 41 -0.89 -0.45 1.43
N ARG A 42 -1.12 -0.53 2.75
CA ARG A 42 -1.48 -1.74 3.50
C ARG A 42 -2.82 -1.63 4.22
N LEU A 43 -3.67 -0.68 3.82
CA LEU A 43 -4.97 -0.44 4.42
C LEU A 43 -6.03 -1.40 3.85
N PHE A 44 -6.87 -1.93 4.74
CA PHE A 44 -8.00 -2.80 4.41
C PHE A 44 -9.33 -2.33 5.03
N SER A 45 -9.32 -1.25 5.83
CA SER A 45 -10.55 -0.63 6.36
C SER A 45 -11.38 -0.09 5.20
N ALA A 46 -12.52 -0.72 4.92
CA ALA A 46 -13.42 -0.30 3.85
C ALA A 46 -13.91 1.17 4.03
N PRO A 47 -14.36 1.61 5.23
CA PRO A 47 -14.74 3.01 5.44
C PRO A 47 -13.60 3.99 5.15
N SER A 48 -12.39 3.69 5.61
CA SER A 48 -11.23 4.57 5.41
C SER A 48 -10.78 4.59 3.95
N LEU A 49 -10.85 3.45 3.25
CA LEU A 49 -10.57 3.36 1.81
C LEU A 49 -11.62 4.11 0.99
N ASP A 50 -12.91 3.97 1.30
CA ASP A 50 -13.98 4.73 0.64
C ASP A 50 -13.77 6.25 0.81
N ALA A 51 -13.43 6.69 2.03
CA ALA A 51 -13.17 8.10 2.33
C ALA A 51 -11.94 8.65 1.61
N LEU A 52 -10.84 7.89 1.55
CA LEU A 52 -9.58 8.32 0.91
C LEU A 52 -9.63 8.25 -0.63
N ALA A 53 -10.30 7.24 -1.18
CA ALA A 53 -10.30 6.96 -2.61
C ALA A 53 -10.84 8.12 -3.45
N ALA A 54 -11.79 8.89 -2.90
CA ALA A 54 -12.33 10.10 -3.53
C ALA A 54 -11.27 11.22 -3.75
N TYR A 55 -10.12 11.14 -3.10
CA TYR A 55 -9.06 12.15 -3.15
C TYR A 55 -7.76 11.64 -3.81
N ALA A 56 -7.78 10.47 -4.46
CA ALA A 56 -6.59 9.86 -5.04
C ALA A 56 -5.87 10.78 -6.06
N GLU A 57 -6.63 11.42 -6.96
CA GLU A 57 -6.08 12.37 -7.94
C GLU A 57 -5.46 13.62 -7.27
N LEU A 58 -6.11 14.14 -6.23
CA LEU A 58 -5.59 15.28 -5.47
C LEU A 58 -4.28 14.92 -4.75
N ILE A 59 -4.21 13.73 -4.14
CA ILE A 59 -3.00 13.22 -3.50
C ILE A 59 -1.87 13.11 -4.53
N GLU A 60 -2.13 12.52 -5.69
CA GLU A 60 -1.14 12.40 -6.77
C GLU A 60 -0.61 13.77 -7.20
N GLN A 61 -1.50 14.72 -7.48
CA GLN A 61 -1.14 16.08 -7.88
C GLN A 61 -0.31 16.80 -6.81
N ARG A 62 -0.67 16.67 -5.52
CA ARG A 62 -0.02 17.39 -4.41
C ARG A 62 1.31 16.76 -4.00
N CYS A 63 1.50 15.47 -4.24
CA CYS A 63 2.78 14.80 -4.03
C CYS A 63 3.75 15.00 -5.19
N GLN A 64 3.29 15.47 -6.36
CA GLN A 64 4.15 15.71 -7.51
C GLN A 64 5.29 16.68 -7.15
N GLY A 65 6.53 16.25 -7.46
CA GLY A 65 7.75 17.02 -7.22
C GLY A 65 8.23 17.07 -5.77
N VAL A 66 7.58 16.37 -4.83
CA VAL A 66 8.07 16.26 -3.45
C VAL A 66 9.19 15.22 -3.42
N ALA A 67 10.36 15.60 -2.89
CA ALA A 67 11.46 14.67 -2.69
C ALA A 67 11.17 13.77 -1.49
N LEU A 68 10.78 12.51 -1.76
CA LEU A 68 10.49 11.53 -0.71
C LEU A 68 11.74 10.79 -0.21
N GLY A 69 12.88 10.96 -0.89
CA GLY A 69 14.12 10.29 -0.55
C GLY A 69 14.03 8.76 -0.68
N GLY A 70 14.78 8.07 0.18
CA GLY A 70 15.01 6.63 0.10
C GLY A 70 16.45 6.34 -0.35
N MET A 71 17.15 5.51 0.43
CA MET A 71 18.57 5.22 0.19
C MET A 71 18.74 4.05 -0.79
N LEU A 72 18.06 2.92 -0.52
CA LEU A 72 18.15 1.69 -1.33
C LEU A 72 16.96 1.52 -2.27
N ILE A 73 15.74 1.74 -1.77
CA ILE A 73 14.54 1.92 -2.59
C ILE A 73 14.06 3.36 -2.41
N SER A 74 13.68 3.98 -3.52
CA SER A 74 12.92 5.22 -3.48
C SER A 74 11.62 5.06 -2.67
N ASN A 75 11.39 5.96 -1.72
CA ASN A 75 10.14 6.02 -0.96
C ASN A 75 8.91 6.30 -1.88
N GLN A 76 9.14 6.71 -3.12
CA GLN A 76 8.11 6.80 -4.16
C GLN A 76 7.38 5.47 -4.39
N ALA A 77 8.02 4.32 -4.16
CA ALA A 77 7.38 3.01 -4.27
C ALA A 77 6.17 2.87 -3.33
N HIS A 78 6.25 3.43 -2.12
CA HIS A 78 5.15 3.41 -1.15
C HIS A 78 4.00 4.28 -1.62
N LEU A 79 4.28 5.50 -2.12
CA LEU A 79 3.25 6.40 -2.66
C LEU A 79 2.57 5.79 -3.89
N LYS A 80 3.34 5.17 -4.80
CA LYS A 80 2.78 4.47 -5.96
C LYS A 80 1.84 3.33 -5.55
N ALA A 81 2.23 2.54 -4.56
CA ALA A 81 1.40 1.45 -4.05
C ALA A 81 0.13 1.96 -3.34
N ALA A 82 0.23 3.06 -2.58
CA ALA A 82 -0.92 3.73 -1.97
C ALA A 82 -1.92 4.23 -3.02
N LEU A 83 -1.46 4.98 -4.02
CA LEU A 83 -2.30 5.50 -5.10
C LEU A 83 -2.94 4.36 -5.91
N ARG A 84 -2.17 3.32 -6.26
CA ARG A 84 -2.71 2.14 -6.96
C ARG A 84 -3.83 1.49 -6.14
N ARG A 85 -3.66 1.35 -4.83
CA ARG A 85 -4.68 0.79 -3.93
C ARG A 85 -5.95 1.63 -3.91
N LEU A 86 -5.82 2.95 -3.79
CA LEU A 86 -6.96 3.87 -3.79
C LEU A 86 -7.71 3.84 -5.13
N HIS A 87 -7.00 3.87 -6.27
CA HIS A 87 -7.62 3.78 -7.59
C HIS A 87 -8.34 2.43 -7.80
N TYR A 88 -7.68 1.32 -7.47
CA TYR A 88 -8.26 -0.02 -7.60
C TYR A 88 -9.52 -0.19 -6.74
N TRP A 89 -9.50 0.35 -5.52
CA TRP A 89 -10.66 0.39 -4.64
C TRP A 89 -11.79 1.25 -5.21
N HIS A 90 -11.46 2.46 -5.67
CA HIS A 90 -12.43 3.40 -6.25
C HIS A 90 -13.16 2.79 -7.47
N ALA A 91 -12.39 2.17 -8.36
CA ALA A 91 -12.88 1.54 -9.57
C ALA A 91 -13.59 0.19 -9.31
N ARG A 92 -13.61 -0.29 -8.04
CA ARG A 92 -14.20 -1.57 -7.64
C ARG A 92 -13.68 -2.75 -8.48
N GLU A 93 -12.39 -2.74 -8.80
CA GLU A 93 -11.77 -3.73 -9.71
C GLU A 93 -11.74 -5.16 -9.15
N GLY A 94 -11.94 -5.33 -7.85
CA GLY A 94 -12.11 -6.64 -7.22
C GLY A 94 -11.47 -6.71 -5.83
N CYS A 95 -11.03 -7.91 -5.44
CA CYS A 95 -10.37 -8.11 -4.15
C CYS A 95 -9.00 -7.43 -4.11
N LEU A 96 -8.68 -6.76 -2.99
CA LEU A 96 -7.41 -6.07 -2.80
C LEU A 96 -6.19 -7.00 -2.82
N CYS A 97 -6.36 -8.31 -2.62
CA CYS A 97 -5.25 -9.26 -2.68
C CYS A 97 -4.60 -9.34 -4.07
N ALA A 98 -5.33 -8.97 -5.14
CA ALA A 98 -4.78 -8.90 -6.49
C ALA A 98 -3.63 -7.88 -6.61
N LEU A 99 -3.50 -6.96 -5.65
CA LEU A 99 -2.43 -5.97 -5.60
C LEU A 99 -1.15 -6.48 -4.92
N ASN A 100 -1.15 -7.65 -4.29
CA ASN A 100 0.00 -8.15 -3.53
C ASN A 100 1.29 -8.22 -4.38
N PRO A 101 1.29 -8.74 -5.63
CA PRO A 101 2.50 -8.78 -6.46
C PRO A 101 3.06 -7.40 -6.83
N GLY A 102 2.23 -6.35 -6.74
CA GLY A 102 2.61 -5.00 -7.11
C GLY A 102 3.39 -4.23 -6.04
N TYR A 103 3.55 -4.78 -4.84
CA TYR A 103 4.18 -4.08 -3.72
C TYR A 103 5.05 -5.04 -2.88
N PRO A 104 6.38 -5.04 -3.11
CA PRO A 104 7.29 -6.02 -2.51
C PRO A 104 7.36 -6.01 -0.97
N PHE A 105 6.82 -4.97 -0.32
CA PHE A 105 6.80 -4.83 1.13
C PHE A 105 5.54 -5.42 1.78
N PHE A 106 4.72 -6.15 1.01
CA PHE A 106 3.60 -6.92 1.56
C PHE A 106 4.09 -8.21 2.19
N ASP A 107 4.32 -8.15 3.50
CA ASP A 107 4.65 -9.31 4.32
C ASP A 107 3.40 -10.18 4.54
N PRO A 108 3.39 -11.46 4.09
CA PRO A 108 2.25 -12.36 4.26
C PRO A 108 1.92 -12.58 5.74
N ARG A 109 2.92 -12.56 6.63
CA ARG A 109 2.72 -12.77 8.08
C ARG A 109 1.87 -11.64 8.67
N ARG A 110 2.13 -10.40 8.27
CA ARG A 110 1.31 -9.24 8.67
C ARG A 110 -0.11 -9.33 8.13
N LEU A 111 -0.29 -9.81 6.91
CA LEU A 111 -1.63 -10.00 6.35
C LEU A 111 -2.41 -11.09 7.10
N VAL A 112 -1.73 -12.12 7.59
CA VAL A 112 -2.31 -13.14 8.46
C VAL A 112 -2.69 -12.55 9.83
N GLU A 113 -1.80 -11.78 10.46
CA GLU A 113 -2.09 -11.08 11.72
C GLU A 113 -3.29 -10.13 11.61
N GLN A 114 -3.47 -9.50 10.45
CA GLN A 114 -4.58 -8.60 10.14
C GLN A 114 -5.87 -9.32 9.70
N GLY A 115 -5.89 -10.66 9.68
CA GLY A 115 -7.04 -11.46 9.24
C GLY A 115 -7.40 -11.29 7.77
N GLN A 116 -6.45 -10.86 6.93
CA GLN A 116 -6.65 -10.71 5.47
C GLN A 116 -6.28 -11.98 4.71
N MET A 117 -5.45 -12.82 5.32
CA MET A 117 -4.94 -14.06 4.75
C MET A 117 -4.98 -15.17 5.80
N GLN A 118 -5.23 -16.40 5.35
CA GLN A 118 -5.07 -17.60 6.13
C GLN A 118 -3.76 -18.28 5.76
N LEU A 119 -2.88 -18.55 6.74
CA LEU A 119 -1.71 -19.39 6.51
C LEU A 119 -2.15 -20.85 6.32
N ARG A 120 -1.66 -21.49 5.26
CA ARG A 120 -1.90 -22.91 4.95
C ARG A 120 -0.70 -23.77 5.28
N SER A 121 0.47 -23.39 4.77
CA SER A 121 1.74 -24.04 5.02
C SER A 121 2.88 -23.03 4.87
N VAL A 122 4.04 -23.40 5.40
CA VAL A 122 5.33 -22.77 5.10
C VAL A 122 6.23 -23.87 4.57
N GLU A 123 6.82 -23.64 3.42
CA GLU A 123 7.66 -24.58 2.69
C GLU A 123 9.00 -23.89 2.37
N GLU A 124 10.04 -24.67 2.04
CA GLU A 124 11.26 -24.08 1.47
C GLU A 124 10.99 -23.56 0.06
N ALA A 125 11.60 -22.43 -0.31
CA ALA A 125 11.53 -21.93 -1.68
C ALA A 125 12.17 -22.94 -2.67
N GLU A 126 11.68 -22.99 -3.91
CA GLU A 126 12.12 -23.97 -4.93
C GLU A 126 13.62 -23.86 -5.28
N ASP A 127 14.20 -22.67 -5.15
CA ASP A 127 15.63 -22.42 -5.35
C ASP A 127 16.47 -22.63 -4.08
N GLY A 128 15.85 -23.06 -2.99
CA GLY A 128 16.49 -23.34 -1.70
C GLY A 128 16.78 -22.09 -0.86
N TRP A 129 16.29 -20.91 -1.24
CA TRP A 129 16.55 -19.66 -0.52
C TRP A 129 15.25 -18.97 -0.06
N GLY A 130 15.06 -18.94 1.25
CA GLY A 130 13.92 -18.30 1.91
C GLY A 130 12.72 -19.22 2.11
N ASP A 131 11.74 -18.70 2.83
CA ASP A 131 10.50 -19.41 3.15
C ASP A 131 9.42 -19.06 2.10
N CYS A 132 8.73 -20.08 1.59
CA CYS A 132 7.55 -19.94 0.76
C CYS A 132 6.29 -20.11 1.62
N HIS A 133 5.63 -18.99 1.93
CA HIS A 133 4.36 -19.00 2.63
C HIS A 133 3.21 -19.27 1.66
N ILE A 134 2.48 -20.36 1.89
CA ILE A 134 1.25 -20.66 1.16
C ILE A 134 0.08 -20.09 1.94
N VAL A 135 -0.63 -19.14 1.34
CA VAL A 135 -1.74 -18.44 1.99
C VAL A 135 -2.99 -18.40 1.12
N THR A 136 -4.15 -18.31 1.75
CA THR A 136 -5.45 -18.12 1.09
C THR A 136 -6.02 -16.78 1.51
N CYS A 137 -6.52 -15.97 0.56
CA CYS A 137 -7.20 -14.73 0.89
C CYS A 137 -8.53 -14.99 1.60
N GLU A 138 -8.73 -14.37 2.76
CA GLU A 138 -9.96 -14.51 3.56
C GLU A 138 -11.19 -13.86 2.90
N GLN A 139 -10.97 -12.96 1.92
CA GLN A 139 -12.06 -12.23 1.26
C GLN A 139 -12.56 -12.92 -0.01
N CYS A 140 -11.67 -13.50 -0.82
CA CYS A 140 -12.04 -14.07 -2.12
C CYS A 140 -11.60 -15.53 -2.32
N GLY A 141 -10.88 -16.12 -1.38
CA GLY A 141 -10.41 -17.50 -1.48
C GLY A 141 -9.22 -17.72 -2.44
N GLN A 142 -8.67 -16.67 -3.06
CA GLN A 142 -7.50 -16.80 -3.93
C GLN A 142 -6.30 -17.35 -3.16
N HIS A 143 -5.62 -18.33 -3.75
CA HIS A 143 -4.40 -18.91 -3.20
C HIS A 143 -3.18 -18.14 -3.71
N TRP A 144 -2.21 -17.97 -2.82
CA TRP A 144 -0.98 -17.27 -3.10
C TRP A 144 0.21 -18.02 -2.51
N ARG A 145 1.32 -17.98 -3.25
CA ARG A 145 2.66 -18.23 -2.74
C ARG A 145 3.32 -16.89 -2.49
N ALA A 146 3.78 -16.66 -1.28
CA ALA A 146 4.56 -15.47 -0.90
C ALA A 146 5.94 -15.93 -0.45
N ILE A 147 6.93 -15.71 -1.31
CA ILE A 147 8.30 -16.18 -1.08
C ILE A 147 9.10 -15.05 -0.46
N ASP A 148 9.73 -15.33 0.68
CA ASP A 148 10.69 -14.41 1.29
C ASP A 148 11.93 -14.37 0.40
N ARG A 149 12.20 -13.19 -0.15
CA ARG A 149 13.37 -12.94 -0.97
C ARG A 149 14.23 -11.93 -0.23
N GLU A 150 15.45 -12.32 0.05
CA GLU A 150 16.43 -11.44 0.66
C GLU A 150 17.49 -11.03 -0.37
N TYR A 151 17.82 -9.73 -0.39
CA TYR A 151 19.00 -9.22 -1.07
C TYR A 151 19.65 -8.12 -0.25
N HIS A 152 19.08 -6.91 -0.25
CA HIS A 152 19.52 -5.78 0.59
C HIS A 152 18.52 -5.43 1.70
N TYR A 153 17.32 -6.00 1.64
CA TYR A 153 16.24 -5.94 2.64
C TYR A 153 15.23 -7.04 2.30
N PRO A 154 14.38 -7.48 3.26
CA PRO A 154 13.33 -8.45 2.99
C PRO A 154 12.29 -7.88 2.01
N TRP A 155 11.98 -8.64 0.98
CA TRP A 155 10.88 -8.36 0.08
C TRP A 155 10.17 -9.65 -0.31
N TRP A 156 8.94 -9.51 -0.75
CA TRP A 156 8.04 -10.64 -0.96
C TRP A 156 7.69 -10.78 -2.42
N GLU A 157 8.05 -11.92 -2.99
CA GLU A 157 7.58 -12.33 -4.31
C GLU A 157 6.23 -13.03 -4.16
N TRP A 158 5.18 -12.44 -4.73
CA TRP A 158 3.83 -12.99 -4.69
C TRP A 158 3.44 -13.61 -6.02
N ILE A 159 3.07 -14.89 -6.00
CA ILE A 159 2.68 -15.67 -7.17
C ILE A 159 1.28 -16.23 -6.91
N ALA A 160 0.35 -16.02 -7.85
CA ALA A 160 -0.97 -16.63 -7.77
C ALA A 160 -0.83 -18.15 -7.99
N ALA A 161 -1.45 -18.94 -7.11
CA ALA A 161 -1.50 -20.40 -7.16
C ALA A 161 -2.87 -20.91 -7.60
#